data_AF-B2JXF9-F1
#
_entry.id   AF-B2JXF9-F1
#
_cell.length_a   1.000
_cell.length_b   1.000
_cell.length_c   1.000
_cell.angle_alpha   90.00
_cell.angle_beta   90.00
_cell.angle_gamma   90.00
#
_symmetry.space_group_name_H-M   'P 1'
#
loop_
_entity.id
_entity.type
_entity.pdbx_description
1 polymer ?
#
loop_
_entity_poly.entity_id
_entity_poly.type
_entity_poly.pdbx_seq_one_letter_code
_entity_poly.pdbx_strand_id
1 'polypeptide(L)'
;MKQTSILVAIALVTSIVVAHRPAVAAGGSDAITLTPVDDKAACSPTVSTQGTPGKSVELCITKGLFAHDLYEVKIDGTVVVKGIDDATTNGVNGAYGGQSINLTCTPVLSAPENVTDSQIESMRTLDPKATREQLKRQYVLLNTTETGRHCVVRTDSTNFLAVDILFE
;
A
#
# COMPACT_ATOMS: atom_id res chain seq x y z
N MET A 1 61.11 -59.36 21.73
CA MET A 1 59.71 -58.89 21.67
C MET A 1 59.55 -57.64 22.51
N LYS A 2 59.57 -56.46 21.90
CA LYS A 2 59.22 -55.15 22.49
C LYS A 2 59.21 -54.09 21.38
N GLN A 3 58.03 -53.59 21.04
CA GLN A 3 57.76 -52.46 20.13
C GLN A 3 56.24 -52.26 20.16
N THR A 4 55.62 -51.08 20.18
CA THR A 4 56.02 -49.69 20.41
C THR A 4 54.67 -48.97 20.48
N SER A 5 54.48 -48.06 21.44
CA SER A 5 53.29 -47.23 21.54
C SER A 5 53.09 -46.38 20.28
N ILE A 6 51.88 -46.31 19.75
CA ILE A 6 51.50 -45.36 18.70
C ILE A 6 50.48 -44.39 19.30
N LEU A 7 50.87 -43.10 19.30
CA LEU A 7 50.07 -41.95 19.67
C LEU A 7 48.86 -41.81 18.74
N VAL A 8 47.67 -41.62 19.32
CA VAL A 8 46.48 -41.15 18.60
C VAL A 8 46.44 -39.62 18.72
N ALA A 9 46.64 -38.94 17.59
CA ALA A 9 46.49 -37.49 17.48
C ALA A 9 45.00 -37.15 17.32
N ILE A 10 44.44 -36.40 18.27
CA ILE A 10 43.09 -35.83 18.18
C ILE A 10 43.21 -34.49 17.44
N ALA A 11 42.81 -34.47 16.17
CA ALA A 11 42.65 -33.23 15.41
C ALA A 11 41.28 -32.61 15.75
N LEU A 12 41.30 -31.47 16.45
CA LEU A 12 40.13 -30.62 16.66
C LEU A 12 39.73 -29.99 15.32
N VAL A 13 38.57 -30.38 14.77
CA VAL A 13 37.96 -29.68 13.64
C VAL A 13 37.07 -28.58 14.20
N THR A 14 37.53 -27.33 14.17
CA THR A 14 36.72 -26.16 14.50
C THR A 14 35.82 -25.81 13.32
N SER A 15 34.55 -26.21 13.41
CA SER A 15 33.51 -25.75 12.49
C SER A 15 33.23 -24.26 12.73
N ILE A 16 33.68 -23.40 11.83
CA ILE A 16 33.26 -22.00 11.77
C ILE A 16 31.84 -21.99 11.20
N VAL A 17 30.84 -21.85 12.08
CA VAL A 17 29.47 -21.54 11.67
C VAL A 17 29.46 -20.08 11.21
N VAL A 18 29.63 -19.85 9.91
CA VAL A 18 29.33 -18.55 9.30
C VAL A 18 27.82 -18.37 9.36
N ALA A 19 27.35 -17.66 10.38
CA ALA A 19 25.99 -17.19 10.47
C ALA A 19 25.70 -16.29 9.26
N HIS A 20 25.13 -16.88 8.21
CA HIS A 20 24.54 -16.14 7.11
C HIS A 20 23.35 -15.39 7.69
N ARG A 21 23.57 -14.13 8.08
CA ARG A 21 22.47 -13.19 8.24
C ARG A 21 21.80 -13.07 6.87
N PRO A 22 20.51 -13.37 6.72
CA PRO A 22 19.81 -12.98 5.52
C PRO A 22 19.91 -11.46 5.47
N ALA A 23 20.53 -10.95 4.41
CA ALA A 23 20.44 -9.56 4.07
C ALA A 23 18.94 -9.25 3.90
N VAL A 24 18.36 -8.54 4.87
CA VAL A 24 17.11 -7.83 4.63
C VAL A 24 17.45 -6.83 3.55
N ALA A 25 17.13 -7.18 2.30
CA ALA A 25 17.08 -6.24 1.22
C ALA A 25 16.01 -5.21 1.61
N ALA A 26 16.46 -4.11 2.20
CA ALA A 26 15.71 -2.88 2.21
C ALA A 26 15.64 -2.41 0.76
N GLY A 27 14.68 -2.96 0.01
CA GLY A 27 14.27 -2.43 -1.27
C GLY A 27 13.62 -1.08 -0.98
N GLY A 28 14.41 -0.01 -1.05
CA GLY A 28 13.85 1.32 -1.20
C GLY A 28 13.11 1.37 -2.53
N SER A 29 11.79 1.18 -2.49
CA SER A 29 10.95 1.63 -3.59
C SER A 29 10.76 3.12 -3.38
N ASP A 30 11.30 3.95 -4.27
CA ASP A 30 10.76 5.29 -4.44
C ASP A 30 9.26 5.12 -4.65
N ALA A 31 8.46 5.70 -3.75
CA ALA A 31 7.01 5.57 -3.80
C ALA A 31 6.52 6.25 -5.08
N ILE A 32 5.90 5.47 -5.98
CA ILE A 32 5.34 6.01 -7.21
C ILE A 32 4.19 6.93 -6.82
N THR A 33 4.21 8.18 -7.26
CA THR A 33 3.15 9.15 -7.00
C THR A 33 2.41 9.51 -8.28
N LEU A 34 1.08 9.56 -8.22
CA LEU A 34 0.21 10.02 -9.30
C LEU A 34 -0.64 11.22 -8.86
N THR A 35 -0.81 12.17 -9.76
CA THR A 35 -1.69 13.34 -9.58
C THR A 35 -2.72 13.33 -10.72
N PRO A 36 -3.80 12.54 -10.60
CA PRO A 36 -4.83 12.46 -11.64
C PRO A 36 -5.58 13.79 -11.78
N VAL A 37 -5.90 14.14 -13.02
CA VAL A 37 -6.76 15.27 -13.36
C VAL A 37 -8.09 14.76 -13.89
N ASP A 38 -9.14 15.55 -13.71
CA ASP A 38 -10.51 15.16 -14.06
C ASP A 38 -10.63 14.64 -15.49
N ASP A 39 -11.39 13.55 -15.64
CA ASP A 39 -11.71 12.87 -16.90
C ASP A 39 -10.50 12.37 -17.72
N LYS A 40 -9.30 12.33 -17.13
CA LYS A 40 -8.10 11.78 -17.78
C LYS A 40 -7.49 10.68 -16.94
N ALA A 41 -7.14 9.58 -17.62
CA ALA A 41 -6.40 8.50 -16.99
C ALA A 41 -4.96 8.93 -16.70
N ALA A 42 -4.54 8.83 -15.44
CA ALA A 42 -3.14 8.89 -15.02
C ALA A 42 -2.69 7.47 -14.66
N CYS A 43 -1.61 6.99 -15.27
CA CYS A 43 -1.10 5.64 -15.07
C CYS A 43 0.29 5.66 -14.42
N SER A 44 0.53 4.72 -13.51
CA SER A 44 1.86 4.49 -12.94
C SER A 44 2.85 4.08 -14.04
N PRO A 45 4.16 4.33 -13.85
CA PRO A 45 5.18 3.63 -14.62
C PRO A 45 4.94 2.12 -14.55
N THR A 46 5.23 1.45 -15.66
CA THR A 46 5.09 0.00 -15.73
C THR A 46 6.18 -0.67 -14.89
N VAL A 47 5.78 -1.54 -13.96
CA VAL A 47 6.71 -2.31 -13.12
C VAL A 47 6.71 -3.77 -13.57
N SER A 48 7.90 -4.38 -13.62
CA SER A 48 8.03 -5.82 -13.91
C SER A 48 7.71 -6.64 -12.67
N THR A 49 6.88 -7.68 -12.82
CA THR A 49 6.55 -8.56 -11.70
C THR A 49 7.74 -9.42 -11.28
N GLN A 50 8.09 -9.40 -9.99
CA GLN A 50 8.99 -10.40 -9.43
C GLN A 50 8.34 -11.79 -9.52
N GLY A 51 9.01 -12.75 -10.17
CA GLY A 51 8.51 -14.12 -10.32
C GLY A 51 7.85 -14.44 -11.67
N THR A 52 7.60 -13.45 -12.53
CA THR A 52 7.12 -13.68 -13.91
C THR A 52 7.84 -12.73 -14.88
N PRO A 53 9.03 -13.10 -15.37
CA PRO A 53 9.81 -12.26 -16.27
C PRO A 53 9.01 -11.86 -17.51
N GLY A 54 9.05 -10.58 -17.90
CA GLY A 54 8.41 -10.05 -19.09
C GLY A 54 6.96 -9.58 -18.92
N LYS A 55 6.39 -9.69 -17.72
CA LYS A 55 5.05 -9.16 -17.41
C LYS A 55 5.11 -7.74 -16.86
N SER A 56 4.22 -6.89 -17.36
CA SER A 56 4.24 -5.45 -17.16
C SER A 56 2.97 -5.02 -16.42
N VAL A 57 3.11 -4.42 -15.24
CA VAL A 57 1.96 -4.03 -14.39
C VAL A 57 1.89 -2.52 -14.29
N GLU A 58 0.69 -1.97 -14.47
CA GLU A 58 0.39 -0.56 -14.22
C GLU A 58 -0.96 -0.41 -13.49
N LEU A 59 -1.06 0.64 -12.68
CA LEU A 59 -2.30 1.12 -12.11
C LEU A 59 -2.66 2.43 -12.78
N CYS A 60 -3.85 2.49 -13.37
CA CYS A 60 -4.42 3.70 -13.96
C CYS A 60 -5.61 4.19 -13.14
N ILE A 61 -5.71 5.51 -12.97
CA ILE A 61 -6.81 6.17 -12.27
C ILE A 61 -7.39 7.26 -13.16
N THR A 62 -8.72 7.29 -13.27
CA THR A 62 -9.47 8.36 -13.93
C THR A 62 -10.35 9.04 -12.89
N LYS A 63 -10.05 10.31 -12.60
CA LYS A 63 -10.76 11.10 -11.59
C LYS A 63 -12.13 11.55 -12.11
N GLY A 64 -13.16 11.48 -11.27
CA GLY A 64 -14.47 12.11 -11.53
C GLY A 64 -15.46 11.33 -12.42
N LEU A 65 -15.22 10.05 -12.69
CA LEU A 65 -16.10 9.24 -13.53
C LEU A 65 -17.41 8.86 -12.80
N PHE A 66 -18.52 9.54 -13.11
CA PHE A 66 -19.83 9.35 -12.44
C PHE A 66 -19.79 9.62 -10.92
N ALA A 67 -19.10 10.69 -10.51
CA ALA A 67 -18.90 11.09 -9.10
C ALA A 67 -18.00 10.15 -8.27
N HIS A 68 -17.37 9.17 -8.92
CA HIS A 68 -16.38 8.29 -8.31
C HIS A 68 -15.11 8.24 -9.15
N ASP A 69 -13.97 8.01 -8.50
CA ASP A 69 -12.75 7.75 -9.23
C ASP A 69 -12.73 6.30 -9.74
N LEU A 70 -12.30 6.10 -10.98
CA LEU A 70 -12.14 4.76 -11.57
C LEU A 70 -10.70 4.30 -11.47
N TYR A 71 -10.49 3.08 -10.99
CA TYR A 71 -9.20 2.43 -10.83
C TYR A 71 -9.13 1.17 -11.71
N GLU A 72 -8.08 1.04 -12.50
CA GLU A 72 -7.83 -0.09 -13.37
C GLU A 72 -6.40 -0.61 -13.17
N VAL A 73 -6.27 -1.87 -12.77
CA VAL A 73 -4.99 -2.58 -12.82
C VAL A 73 -4.88 -3.25 -14.18
N LYS A 74 -3.79 -2.98 -14.89
CA LYS A 74 -3.49 -3.61 -16.17
C LYS A 74 -2.25 -4.48 -16.07
N ILE A 75 -2.33 -5.66 -16.67
CA ILE A 75 -1.19 -6.57 -16.86
C ILE A 75 -1.03 -6.80 -18.36
N ASP A 76 0.14 -6.45 -18.89
CA ASP A 76 0.44 -6.43 -20.33
C ASP A 76 -0.62 -5.65 -21.14
N GLY A 77 -1.07 -4.51 -20.59
CA GLY A 77 -2.08 -3.65 -21.19
C GLY A 77 -3.53 -4.15 -21.09
N THR A 78 -3.76 -5.36 -20.56
CA THR A 78 -5.12 -5.90 -20.33
C THR A 78 -5.62 -5.53 -18.95
N VAL A 79 -6.82 -4.96 -18.83
CA VAL A 79 -7.45 -4.66 -17.53
C VAL A 79 -7.84 -5.97 -16.84
N VAL A 80 -7.28 -6.22 -15.66
CA VAL A 80 -7.49 -7.45 -14.88
C VAL A 80 -8.25 -7.20 -13.57
N VAL A 81 -8.17 -5.97 -13.06
CA VAL A 81 -8.97 -5.49 -11.92
C VAL A 81 -9.55 -4.14 -12.31
N LYS A 82 -10.82 -3.92 -12.01
CA LYS A 82 -11.52 -2.66 -12.23
C LYS A 82 -12.42 -2.38 -11.04
N GLY A 83 -12.32 -1.18 -10.47
CA GLY A 83 -13.15 -0.78 -9.32
C GLY A 83 -13.22 0.73 -9.19
N ILE A 84 -14.20 1.20 -8.43
CA ILE A 84 -14.28 2.60 -8.01
C ILE A 84 -13.63 2.80 -6.64
N ASP A 85 -13.40 4.04 -6.24
CA ASP A 85 -12.91 4.43 -4.92
C ASP A 85 -13.55 3.63 -3.75
N ASP A 86 -14.87 3.58 -3.63
CA ASP A 86 -15.55 2.88 -2.54
C ASP A 86 -15.25 1.37 -2.50
N ALA A 87 -15.23 0.75 -3.68
CA ALA A 87 -14.95 -0.67 -3.81
C ALA A 87 -13.48 -0.98 -3.52
N THR A 88 -12.57 -0.14 -4.02
CA THR A 88 -11.12 -0.32 -3.83
C THR A 88 -10.68 -0.06 -2.40
N THR A 89 -11.43 0.71 -1.59
CA THR A 89 -11.14 0.86 -0.15
C THR A 89 -11.14 -0.46 0.60
N ASN A 90 -12.09 -1.35 0.28
CA ASN A 90 -12.20 -2.67 0.92
C ASN A 90 -11.44 -3.77 0.18
N GLY A 91 -10.93 -3.46 -1.02
CA GLY A 91 -10.25 -4.40 -1.89
C GLY A 91 -11.14 -4.91 -3.01
N VAL A 92 -10.61 -4.92 -4.24
CA VAL A 92 -11.25 -5.53 -5.41
C VAL A 92 -10.35 -6.63 -5.94
N ASN A 93 -10.95 -7.80 -6.19
CA ASN A 93 -10.26 -8.95 -6.72
C ASN A 93 -10.44 -9.07 -8.24
N GLY A 94 -9.43 -9.61 -8.89
CA GLY A 94 -9.44 -10.08 -10.26
C GLY A 94 -8.50 -11.27 -10.40
N ALA A 95 -8.25 -11.71 -11.62
CA ALA A 95 -7.36 -12.82 -11.87
C ALA A 95 -6.63 -12.65 -13.19
N TYR A 96 -5.40 -13.14 -13.25
CA TYR A 96 -4.61 -13.17 -14.48
C TYR A 96 -3.74 -14.43 -14.49
N GLY A 97 -3.82 -15.23 -15.56
CA GLY A 97 -3.02 -16.45 -15.69
C GLY A 97 -3.25 -17.49 -14.58
N GLY A 98 -4.43 -17.50 -13.95
CA GLY A 98 -4.75 -18.39 -12.82
C GLY A 98 -4.28 -17.89 -11.45
N GLN A 99 -3.62 -16.73 -11.38
CA GLN A 99 -3.21 -16.08 -10.15
C GLN A 99 -4.23 -15.01 -9.75
N SER A 100 -4.57 -14.95 -8.46
CA SER A 100 -5.44 -13.91 -7.90
C SER A 100 -4.69 -12.58 -7.84
N ILE A 101 -5.36 -11.51 -8.27
CA ILE A 101 -4.88 -10.13 -8.18
C ILE A 101 -5.83 -9.33 -7.29
N ASN A 102 -5.31 -8.62 -6.30
CA ASN A 102 -6.08 -7.73 -5.45
C ASN A 102 -5.57 -6.30 -5.57
N LEU A 103 -6.50 -5.35 -5.72
CA LEU A 103 -6.24 -3.92 -5.57
C LEU A 103 -6.90 -3.42 -4.30
N THR A 104 -6.13 -2.78 -3.41
CA THR A 104 -6.66 -2.03 -2.26
C THR A 104 -6.16 -0.60 -2.32
N CYS A 105 -7.04 0.39 -2.18
CA CYS A 105 -6.71 1.82 -2.15
C CYS A 105 -7.26 2.46 -0.87
N THR A 106 -6.36 2.71 0.09
CA THR A 106 -6.73 3.27 1.41
C THR A 106 -6.76 4.80 1.34
N PRO A 107 -7.82 5.47 1.83
CA PRO A 107 -7.86 6.93 1.84
C PRO A 107 -6.78 7.52 2.75
N VAL A 108 -6.16 8.59 2.27
CA VAL A 108 -5.25 9.46 3.04
C VAL A 108 -6.07 10.65 3.50
N LEU A 109 -6.29 10.73 4.82
CA LEU A 109 -7.15 11.73 5.42
C LEU A 109 -6.33 12.86 6.05
N SER A 110 -6.76 14.10 5.80
CA SER A 110 -6.24 15.30 6.43
C SER A 110 -7.31 15.87 7.36
N ALA A 111 -7.03 15.82 8.66
CA ALA A 111 -7.88 16.37 9.69
C ALA A 111 -7.34 17.74 10.15
N PRO A 112 -8.19 18.67 10.61
CA PRO A 112 -7.72 19.94 11.17
C PRO A 112 -6.80 19.69 12.37
N GLU A 113 -5.55 20.16 12.29
CA GLU A 113 -4.56 20.00 13.36
C GLU A 113 -4.93 20.80 14.62
N ASN A 114 -5.52 21.98 14.41
CA ASN A 114 -5.91 22.89 15.47
C ASN A 114 -7.41 23.20 15.35
N VAL A 115 -8.13 23.06 16.46
CA VAL A 115 -9.55 23.37 16.55
C VAL A 115 -9.78 24.37 17.68
N THR A 116 -10.33 25.51 17.33
CA THR A 116 -10.66 26.60 18.25
C THR A 116 -12.00 26.38 18.96
N ASP A 117 -12.18 27.03 20.10
CA ASP A 117 -13.44 27.01 20.86
C ASP A 117 -14.65 27.45 20.03
N SER A 118 -14.46 28.48 19.19
CA SER A 118 -15.50 28.97 18.28
C SER A 118 -15.93 27.90 17.27
N GLN A 119 -14.96 27.17 16.69
CA GLN A 119 -15.24 26.06 15.78
C GLN A 119 -15.98 24.91 16.50
N ILE A 120 -15.58 24.56 17.72
CA ILE A 120 -16.27 23.55 18.52
C ILE A 120 -17.72 23.99 18.79
N GLU A 121 -17.92 25.22 19.25
CA GLU A 121 -19.24 25.73 19.61
C GLU A 121 -20.15 25.92 18.39
N SER A 122 -19.58 26.13 17.19
CA SER A 122 -20.35 26.17 15.94
C SER A 122 -21.12 24.87 15.68
N MET A 123 -20.67 23.73 16.23
CA MET A 123 -21.35 22.44 16.10
C MET A 123 -22.54 22.27 17.08
N ARG A 124 -22.71 23.17 18.05
CA ARG A 124 -23.78 23.09 19.07
C ARG A 124 -25.18 23.05 18.46
N THR A 125 -25.37 23.69 17.30
CA THR A 125 -26.65 23.68 16.58
C THR A 125 -26.99 22.30 16.01
N LEU A 126 -25.99 21.47 15.73
CA LEU A 126 -26.17 20.10 15.25
C LEU A 126 -26.41 19.12 16.39
N ASP A 127 -25.78 19.33 17.55
CA ASP A 127 -26.04 18.57 18.78
C ASP A 127 -26.03 19.48 20.03
N PRO A 128 -27.21 20.00 20.43
CA PRO A 128 -27.31 20.92 21.56
C PRO A 128 -26.91 20.32 22.92
N LYS A 129 -26.90 18.98 23.04
CA LYS A 129 -26.66 18.27 24.30
C LYS A 129 -25.27 17.65 24.37
N ALA A 130 -24.54 17.62 23.26
CA ALA A 130 -23.18 17.09 23.21
C ALA A 130 -22.25 17.81 24.20
N THR A 131 -21.35 17.06 24.80
CA THR A 131 -20.20 17.64 25.50
C THR A 131 -19.29 18.38 24.51
N ARG A 132 -18.45 19.27 25.05
CA ARG A 132 -17.43 19.96 24.25
C ARG A 132 -16.56 19.00 23.43
N GLU A 133 -16.14 17.88 24.02
CA GLU A 133 -15.31 16.87 23.32
C GLU A 133 -16.08 16.15 22.20
N GLN A 134 -17.37 15.88 22.39
CA GLN A 134 -18.20 15.32 21.33
C GLN A 134 -18.36 16.30 20.17
N LEU A 135 -18.59 17.59 20.46
CA LEU A 135 -18.64 18.63 19.43
C LEU A 135 -17.31 18.81 18.72
N LYS A 136 -16.18 18.73 19.44
CA LYS A 136 -14.84 18.77 18.83
C LYS A 136 -14.63 17.60 17.89
N ARG A 137 -14.97 16.37 18.30
CA ARG A 137 -14.89 15.19 17.43
C ARG A 137 -15.76 15.32 16.20
N GLN A 138 -16.96 15.87 16.37
CA GLN A 138 -17.87 16.12 15.25
C GLN A 138 -17.31 17.16 14.29
N TYR A 139 -16.76 18.27 14.81
CA TYR A 139 -16.08 19.27 13.99
C TYR A 139 -14.93 18.64 13.18
N VAL A 140 -14.06 17.89 13.85
CA VAL A 140 -12.93 17.21 13.20
C VAL A 140 -13.44 16.25 12.13
N LEU A 141 -14.44 15.41 12.41
CA LEU A 141 -14.98 14.45 11.45
C LEU A 141 -15.53 15.16 10.20
N LEU A 142 -16.33 16.21 10.37
CA LEU A 142 -16.96 16.94 9.27
C LEU A 142 -15.97 17.79 8.45
N ASN A 143 -14.82 18.11 9.01
CA ASN A 143 -13.77 18.90 8.36
C ASN A 143 -12.53 18.07 8.04
N THR A 144 -12.60 16.74 8.19
CA THR A 144 -11.58 15.83 7.69
C THR A 144 -11.84 15.62 6.20
N THR A 145 -10.85 15.89 5.38
CA THR A 145 -10.94 15.69 3.92
C THR A 145 -10.03 14.56 3.49
N GLU A 146 -10.41 13.88 2.42
CA GLU A 146 -9.52 12.96 1.74
C GLU A 146 -8.60 13.76 0.82
N THR A 147 -7.28 13.63 1.00
CA THR A 147 -6.27 14.35 0.21
C THR A 147 -5.55 13.45 -0.79
N GLY A 148 -5.89 12.16 -0.81
CA GLY A 148 -5.24 11.19 -1.65
C GLY A 148 -5.57 9.75 -1.25
N ARG A 149 -4.92 8.80 -1.92
CA ARG A 149 -5.03 7.36 -1.60
C ARG A 149 -3.70 6.65 -1.71
N HIS A 150 -3.47 5.69 -0.81
CA HIS A 150 -2.39 4.72 -0.93
C HIS A 150 -2.93 3.43 -1.53
N CYS A 151 -2.55 3.15 -2.77
CA CYS A 151 -2.97 1.97 -3.53
C CYS A 151 -1.89 0.90 -3.55
N VAL A 152 -2.27 -0.34 -3.27
CA VAL A 152 -1.40 -1.51 -3.34
C VAL A 152 -2.04 -2.57 -4.23
N VAL A 153 -1.29 -3.02 -5.23
CA VAL A 153 -1.62 -4.19 -6.05
C VAL A 153 -0.85 -5.39 -5.51
N ARG A 154 -1.58 -6.45 -5.18
CA ARG A 154 -1.07 -7.68 -4.58
C ARG A 154 -1.49 -8.90 -5.38
N THR A 155 -0.76 -9.97 -5.18
CA THR A 155 -1.22 -11.34 -5.39
C THR A 155 -1.15 -12.07 -4.06
N ASP A 156 -1.57 -13.33 -4.03
CA ASP A 156 -1.64 -14.16 -2.82
C ASP A 156 -0.34 -14.21 -2.00
N SER A 157 0.83 -13.95 -2.61
CA SER A 157 2.13 -14.07 -1.95
C SER A 157 2.97 -12.78 -1.86
N THR A 158 2.64 -11.69 -2.57
CA THR A 158 3.55 -10.55 -2.70
C THR A 158 2.85 -9.24 -3.10
N ASN A 159 3.42 -8.09 -2.71
CA ASN A 159 3.05 -6.78 -3.26
C ASN A 159 3.86 -6.52 -4.54
N PHE A 160 3.22 -6.12 -5.64
CA PHE A 160 3.90 -5.86 -6.92
C PHE A 160 4.07 -4.38 -7.19
N LEU A 161 3.11 -3.58 -6.72
CA LEU A 161 3.03 -2.17 -7.02
C LEU A 161 2.39 -1.46 -5.83
N ALA A 162 3.03 -0.38 -5.39
CA ALA A 162 2.46 0.57 -4.44
C ALA A 162 2.51 1.95 -5.10
N VAL A 163 1.37 2.65 -5.07
CA VAL A 163 1.20 3.97 -5.69
C VAL A 163 0.48 4.87 -4.71
N ASP A 164 1.08 6.03 -4.43
CA ASP A 164 0.42 7.13 -3.75
C ASP A 164 -0.29 8.01 -4.77
N ILE A 165 -1.54 8.32 -4.52
CA ILE A 165 -2.37 9.20 -5.35
C ILE A 165 -2.59 10.46 -4.54
N LEU A 166 -2.30 11.61 -5.15
CA LEU A 166 -2.57 12.92 -4.57
C LEU A 166 -3.74 13.57 -5.29
N PHE A 167 -4.73 14.00 -4.51
CA PHE A 167 -5.84 14.79 -5.03
C PHE A 167 -5.54 16.27 -4.82
N GLU A 168 -5.51 17.02 -5.92
CA GLU A 168 -5.58 18.49 -5.93
C GLU A 168 -7.01 18.99 -5.68
#